data_AF-A0A9P7UQK0-F1
#
_entry.id   AF-A0A9P7UQK0-F1
#
_cell.length_a   1.000
_cell.length_b   1.000
_cell.length_c   1.000
_cell.angle_alpha   90.00
_cell.angle_beta   90.00
_cell.angle_gamma   90.00
#
_symmetry.space_group_name_H-M   'P 1'
#
loop_
_entity.id
_entity.type
_entity.pdbx_description
1 polymer ?
#
loop_
_entity_poly.entity_id
_entity_poly.type
_entity_poly.pdbx_seq_one_letter_code
_entity_poly.pdbx_strand_id
1 'polypeptide(L)'
;MSAYLPSDVCMQMPDSSSSQCRRCSLDNVEASRSRFPGPSDSLFERYKNCNVYPLVHEADSIKAEMGGAMWREYLLDARIVQLHSTIASLTAEKSRIKEVVEKYRLILRPVLRLPPELLTRIFAFTEDCSTPQDKDKDRYNENQPPSSLDSSRMPWALAQVCRLWRNLSLATPSLWRFVSVTSKVFEQSDDGYIENAPGIIQAQVYRLSLQLQRSGEYPLDVFSSVRNSTAGIVNPLLSLTRKSAI
;
A
#
# COMPACT_ATOMS: atom_id res chain seq x y z
N MET A 1 18.13 -23.90 8.80
CA MET A 1 18.08 -24.78 7.62
C MET A 1 18.61 -23.99 6.44
N SER A 2 19.84 -24.30 6.04
CA SER A 2 20.58 -23.66 4.95
C SER A 2 20.02 -24.15 3.62
N ALA A 3 19.53 -23.24 2.77
CA ALA A 3 19.07 -23.57 1.43
C ALA A 3 20.15 -23.16 0.43
N TYR A 4 20.75 -24.19 -0.18
CA TYR A 4 21.69 -24.13 -1.28
C TYR A 4 21.09 -23.39 -2.50
N LEU A 5 21.92 -22.55 -3.13
CA LEU A 5 21.70 -21.88 -4.42
C LEU A 5 21.59 -22.90 -5.58
N PRO A 6 20.92 -22.54 -6.68
CA PRO A 6 21.40 -22.87 -8.02
C PRO A 6 22.33 -21.75 -8.48
N SER A 7 23.63 -22.01 -8.36
CA SER A 7 24.69 -21.22 -8.97
C SER A 7 24.71 -21.47 -10.48
N ASP A 8 23.78 -20.90 -11.23
CA ASP A 8 23.83 -20.90 -12.70
C ASP A 8 23.37 -19.54 -13.25
N VAL A 9 24.01 -18.47 -12.77
CA VAL A 9 24.18 -17.27 -13.59
C VAL A 9 25.43 -17.51 -14.39
N CYS A 10 25.29 -17.73 -15.69
CA CYS A 10 26.40 -17.73 -16.62
C CYS A 10 27.03 -16.32 -16.64
N MET A 11 27.88 -16.05 -15.65
CA MET A 11 28.89 -14.99 -15.67
C MET A 11 30.11 -15.46 -16.48
N GLN A 12 29.89 -16.10 -17.63
CA GLN A 12 30.96 -16.20 -18.61
C GLN A 12 31.04 -14.85 -19.28
N MET A 13 31.90 -14.01 -18.71
CA MET A 13 32.58 -12.93 -19.44
C MET A 13 33.01 -13.51 -20.79
N PRO A 14 32.77 -12.81 -21.91
CA PRO A 14 33.20 -13.31 -23.20
C PRO A 14 34.71 -13.58 -23.15
N ASP A 15 35.11 -14.79 -23.56
CA ASP A 15 36.51 -15.13 -23.83
C ASP A 15 37.11 -14.00 -24.66
N SER A 16 38.21 -13.43 -24.18
CA SER A 16 38.91 -12.26 -24.71
C SER A 16 39.45 -12.42 -26.15
N SER A 17 39.10 -13.51 -26.83
CA SER A 17 39.52 -13.85 -28.20
C SER A 17 38.38 -13.83 -29.23
N SER A 18 37.11 -13.68 -28.85
CA SER A 18 35.99 -13.64 -29.80
C SER A 18 35.15 -12.38 -29.62
N SER A 19 35.33 -11.40 -30.53
CA SER A 19 34.54 -10.17 -30.55
C SER A 19 33.06 -10.41 -30.87
N GLN A 20 32.69 -11.62 -31.32
CA GLN A 20 31.35 -11.95 -31.81
C GLN A 20 30.53 -12.79 -30.81
N CYS A 21 29.26 -12.42 -30.69
CA CYS A 21 28.24 -13.17 -29.96
C CYS A 21 27.92 -14.50 -30.66
N ARG A 22 28.09 -15.64 -29.99
CA ARG A 22 27.85 -16.99 -30.54
C ARG A 22 26.41 -17.27 -31.02
N ARG A 23 25.45 -16.41 -30.70
CA ARG A 23 24.02 -16.61 -31.01
C ARG A 23 23.50 -15.77 -32.17
N CYS A 24 24.10 -14.62 -32.44
CA CYS A 24 23.70 -13.74 -33.54
C CYS A 24 24.88 -13.29 -34.41
N SER A 25 26.10 -13.78 -34.16
CA SER A 25 27.35 -13.47 -34.85
C SER A 25 27.70 -11.98 -34.93
N LEU A 26 26.99 -11.14 -34.18
CA LEU A 26 27.25 -9.71 -34.08
C LEU A 26 28.41 -9.46 -33.14
N ASP A 27 29.29 -8.54 -33.54
CA ASP A 27 30.32 -8.03 -32.63
C ASP A 27 29.69 -7.33 -31.42
N ASN A 28 30.35 -7.34 -30.26
CA ASN A 28 30.06 -6.36 -29.19
C ASN A 28 30.03 -4.95 -29.82
N VAL A 29 29.07 -4.11 -29.42
CA VAL A 29 28.93 -2.70 -29.87
C VAL A 29 30.27 -1.95 -29.81
N GLU A 30 31.10 -2.20 -28.79
CA GLU A 30 32.44 -1.59 -28.67
C GLU A 30 33.42 -2.08 -29.75
N ALA A 31 33.36 -3.35 -30.13
CA ALA A 31 34.17 -3.93 -31.19
C ALA A 31 33.64 -3.61 -32.60
N SER A 32 32.37 -3.20 -32.74
CA SER A 32 31.79 -2.81 -34.03
C SER A 32 32.21 -1.40 -34.46
N ARG A 33 32.44 -0.49 -33.49
CA ARG A 33 32.88 0.91 -33.76
C ARG A 33 34.20 0.99 -34.52
N SER A 34 35.08 0.00 -34.35
CA SER A 34 36.41 -0.04 -34.95
C SER A 34 36.48 -0.81 -36.27
N ARG A 35 35.44 -1.57 -36.65
CA ARG A 35 35.44 -2.44 -37.83
C ARG A 35 34.66 -1.89 -39.03
N PHE A 36 33.79 -0.90 -38.82
CA PHE A 36 33.03 -0.27 -39.90
C PHE A 36 33.28 1.24 -39.90
N PRO A 37 34.44 1.70 -40.41
CA PRO A 37 34.65 3.11 -40.67
C PRO A 37 33.65 3.55 -41.76
N GLY A 38 33.19 4.80 -41.70
CA GLY A 38 32.45 5.40 -42.80
C GLY A 38 33.30 5.52 -44.07
N PRO A 39 32.79 6.19 -45.13
CA PRO A 39 33.64 6.53 -46.27
C PRO A 39 34.89 7.27 -45.79
N SER A 40 36.03 7.08 -46.46
CA SER A 40 37.26 7.76 -46.07
C SER A 40 37.06 9.27 -46.07
N ASP A 41 37.66 9.98 -45.11
CA ASP A 41 37.50 11.44 -44.98
C ASP A 41 37.86 12.16 -46.30
N SER A 42 38.89 11.68 -46.99
CA SER A 42 39.30 12.22 -48.30
C SER A 42 38.24 12.05 -49.39
N LEU A 43 37.49 10.94 -49.39
CA LEU A 43 36.43 10.67 -50.34
C LEU A 43 35.16 11.45 -49.98
N PHE A 44 34.84 11.51 -48.69
CA PHE A 44 33.73 12.32 -48.18
C PHE A 44 33.93 13.82 -48.47
N GLU A 45 35.10 14.39 -48.14
CA GLU A 45 35.43 15.79 -48.40
C GLU A 45 35.41 16.16 -49.88
N ARG A 46 35.85 15.24 -50.75
CA ARG A 46 35.85 15.45 -52.20
C ARG A 46 34.45 15.66 -52.75
N TYR A 47 33.48 14.87 -52.29
CA TYR A 47 32.13 14.84 -52.86
C TYR A 47 31.10 15.66 -52.09
N LYS A 48 31.30 15.94 -50.79
CA LYS A 48 30.29 16.58 -49.93
C LYS A 48 29.86 17.98 -50.38
N ASN A 49 30.75 18.74 -51.03
CA ASN A 49 30.54 20.14 -51.40
C ASN A 49 30.59 20.38 -52.92
N CYS A 50 30.47 19.33 -53.74
CA CYS A 50 30.51 19.45 -55.20
C CYS A 50 29.29 18.79 -55.85
N ASN A 51 28.86 19.31 -57.00
CA ASN A 51 27.80 18.72 -57.82
C ASN A 51 28.34 17.63 -58.79
N VAL A 52 29.47 17.01 -58.46
CA VAL A 52 30.12 15.99 -59.30
C VAL A 52 29.74 14.60 -58.78
N TYR A 53 29.26 13.73 -59.66
CA TYR A 53 28.97 12.34 -59.32
C TYR A 53 30.28 11.53 -59.18
N PRO A 54 30.41 10.59 -58.22
CA PRO A 54 31.58 9.74 -58.11
C PRO A 54 31.84 8.92 -59.37
N LEU A 55 33.08 8.50 -59.59
CA LEU A 55 33.37 7.61 -60.71
C LEU A 55 32.59 6.29 -60.53
N VAL A 56 32.25 5.61 -61.62
CA VAL A 56 31.36 4.42 -61.59
C VAL A 56 31.83 3.38 -60.55
N HIS A 57 33.12 3.07 -60.52
CA HIS A 57 33.69 2.12 -59.56
C HIS A 57 33.67 2.62 -58.10
N GLU A 58 33.87 3.93 -57.87
CA GLU A 58 33.74 4.55 -56.54
C GLU A 58 32.28 4.49 -56.09
N ALA A 59 31.34 4.81 -56.98
CA ALA A 59 29.91 4.75 -56.71
C ALA A 59 29.44 3.33 -56.37
N ASP A 60 29.95 2.31 -57.07
CA ASP A 60 29.59 0.92 -56.81
C ASP A 60 30.17 0.43 -55.47
N SER A 61 31.41 0.83 -55.12
CA SER A 61 31.99 0.57 -53.79
C SER A 61 31.18 1.22 -52.67
N ILE A 62 30.83 2.51 -52.83
CA ILE A 62 30.02 3.25 -51.86
C ILE A 62 28.65 2.60 -51.65
N LYS A 63 27.99 2.15 -52.73
CA LYS A 63 26.70 1.44 -52.64
C LYS A 63 26.81 0.11 -51.91
N ALA A 64 27.87 -0.66 -52.15
CA ALA A 64 28.10 -1.93 -51.48
C ALA A 64 28.35 -1.73 -49.97
N GLU A 65 29.20 -0.77 -49.61
CA GLU A 65 29.46 -0.40 -48.21
C GLU A 65 28.18 0.09 -47.51
N MET A 66 27.43 0.97 -48.16
CA MET A 66 26.14 1.46 -47.67
C MET A 66 25.13 0.34 -47.46
N GLY A 67 25.03 -0.62 -48.40
CA GLY A 67 24.16 -1.79 -48.25
C GLY A 67 24.54 -2.65 -47.04
N GLY A 68 25.85 -2.82 -46.80
CA GLY A 68 26.36 -3.51 -45.60
C GLY A 68 26.03 -2.76 -44.30
N ALA A 69 26.14 -1.43 -44.29
CA ALA A 69 25.80 -0.60 -43.15
C ALA A 69 24.29 -0.67 -42.81
N MET A 70 23.43 -0.54 -43.83
CA MET A 70 21.97 -0.62 -43.66
C MET A 70 21.51 -1.98 -43.12
N TRP A 71 22.07 -3.09 -43.62
CA TRP A 71 21.75 -4.42 -43.09
C TRP A 71 22.12 -4.55 -41.61
N ARG A 72 23.25 -3.97 -41.20
CA ARG A 72 23.71 -4.03 -39.81
C ARG A 72 22.88 -3.14 -38.89
N GLU A 73 22.48 -1.96 -39.34
CA GLU A 73 21.50 -1.11 -38.65
C GLU A 73 20.20 -1.87 -38.39
N TYR A 74 19.63 -2.48 -39.44
CA TYR A 74 18.43 -3.32 -39.32
C TYR A 74 18.59 -4.44 -38.28
N LEU A 75 19.74 -5.12 -38.27
CA LEU A 75 20.01 -6.21 -37.34
C LEU A 75 20.18 -5.72 -35.89
N LEU A 76 20.75 -4.53 -35.69
CA LEU A 76 20.83 -3.88 -34.37
C LEU A 76 19.44 -3.51 -33.86
N ASP A 77 18.59 -2.93 -34.70
CA ASP A 77 17.20 -2.58 -34.34
C ASP A 77 16.40 -3.82 -33.93
N ALA A 78 16.49 -4.91 -34.71
CA ALA A 78 15.85 -6.17 -34.36
C ALA A 78 16.31 -6.69 -32.99
N ARG A 79 17.61 -6.54 -32.67
CA ARG A 79 18.17 -6.95 -31.38
C ARG A 79 17.72 -6.04 -30.24
N ILE A 80 17.62 -4.73 -30.47
CA ILE A 80 17.08 -3.77 -29.50
C ILE A 80 15.65 -4.13 -29.15
N VAL A 81 14.80 -4.37 -30.15
CA VAL A 81 13.40 -4.78 -29.94
C VAL A 81 13.32 -6.08 -29.13
N GLN A 82 14.16 -7.07 -29.46
CA GLN A 82 14.21 -8.34 -28.72
C GLN A 82 14.65 -8.16 -27.26
N LEU A 83 15.65 -7.31 -26.99
CA LEU A 83 16.10 -7.04 -25.63
C LEU A 83 15.05 -6.29 -24.84
N HIS A 84 14.38 -5.30 -25.44
CA HIS A 84 13.27 -4.60 -24.82
C HIS A 84 12.11 -5.54 -24.46
N SER A 85 11.73 -6.47 -25.33
CA SER A 85 10.68 -7.45 -25.02
C SER A 85 11.09 -8.41 -23.90
N THR A 86 12.36 -8.82 -23.87
CA THR A 86 12.91 -9.65 -22.80
C THR A 86 12.90 -8.91 -21.46
N ILE A 87 13.34 -7.65 -21.44
CA ILE A 87 13.30 -6.80 -20.25
C ILE A 87 11.86 -6.65 -19.76
N ALA A 88 10.90 -6.37 -20.66
CA ALA A 88 9.49 -6.24 -20.31
C ALA A 88 8.91 -7.53 -19.70
N SER A 89 9.27 -8.70 -20.23
CA SER A 89 8.83 -9.99 -19.67
C SER A 89 9.41 -10.23 -18.27
N LEU A 90 10.71 -9.98 -18.08
CA LEU A 90 11.37 -10.15 -16.78
C LEU A 90 10.85 -9.17 -15.72
N THR A 91 10.55 -7.93 -16.08
CA THR A 91 9.99 -6.94 -15.15
C THR A 91 8.56 -7.28 -14.75
N ALA A 92 7.75 -7.82 -15.67
CA ALA A 92 6.43 -8.33 -15.37
C ALA A 92 6.49 -9.51 -14.38
N GLU A 93 7.38 -10.47 -14.64
CA GLU A 93 7.55 -11.64 -13.75
C GLU A 93 8.06 -11.24 -12.37
N LYS A 94 9.02 -10.30 -12.30
CA LYS A 94 9.50 -9.73 -11.03
C LYS A 94 8.36 -9.10 -10.23
N SER A 95 7.48 -8.36 -10.90
CA SER A 95 6.32 -7.71 -10.26
C SER A 95 5.35 -8.75 -9.71
N ARG A 96 5.04 -9.78 -10.50
CA ARG A 96 4.19 -10.91 -10.08
C ARG A 96 4.75 -11.63 -8.85
N ILE A 97 6.05 -11.94 -8.84
CA ILE A 97 6.71 -12.59 -7.70
C ILE A 97 6.66 -11.69 -6.46
N LYS A 98 6.85 -10.37 -6.61
CA LYS A 98 6.77 -9.43 -5.49
C LYS A 98 5.39 -9.46 -4.83
N GLU A 99 4.32 -9.50 -5.61
CA GLU A 99 2.95 -9.64 -5.08
C GLU A 99 2.74 -10.95 -4.33
N VAL A 100 3.28 -12.07 -4.85
CA VAL A 100 3.21 -13.38 -4.19
C VAL A 100 3.94 -13.36 -2.85
N VAL A 101 5.15 -12.80 -2.81
CA VAL A 101 5.92 -12.66 -1.57
C VAL A 101 5.16 -11.81 -0.56
N GLU A 102 4.51 -10.73 -0.99
CA GLU A 102 3.73 -9.90 -0.09
C GLU A 102 2.55 -10.67 0.51
N LYS A 103 1.83 -11.47 -0.29
CA LYS A 103 0.78 -12.37 0.23
C LYS A 103 1.33 -13.29 1.33
N TYR A 104 2.51 -13.87 1.15
CA TYR A 104 3.13 -14.70 2.18
C TYR A 104 3.52 -13.92 3.44
N ARG A 105 4.07 -12.70 3.30
CA ARG A 105 4.34 -11.82 4.46
C ARG A 105 3.07 -11.51 5.23
N LEU A 106 1.97 -11.28 4.51
CA LEU A 106 0.65 -11.03 5.10
C LEU A 106 0.06 -12.26 5.82
N ILE A 107 0.42 -13.47 5.42
CA ILE A 107 0.04 -14.72 6.12
C ILE A 107 0.93 -14.96 7.33
N LEU A 108 2.21 -14.57 7.26
CA LEU A 108 3.22 -14.82 8.29
C LEU A 108 3.42 -13.65 9.25
N ARG A 109 2.50 -12.68 9.29
CA ARG A 109 2.61 -11.49 10.16
C ARG A 109 2.75 -11.91 11.63
N PRO A 110 3.71 -11.34 12.39
CA PRO A 110 3.93 -11.70 13.79
C PRO A 110 2.70 -11.54 14.69
N VAL A 111 1.80 -10.60 14.36
CA VAL A 111 0.54 -10.38 15.11
C VAL A 111 -0.35 -11.62 15.16
N LEU A 112 -0.23 -12.52 14.17
CA LEU A 112 -0.96 -13.79 14.13
C LEU A 112 -0.34 -14.87 15.04
N ARG A 113 0.85 -14.63 15.58
CA ARG A 113 1.56 -15.51 16.52
C ARG A 113 1.53 -14.99 17.95
N LEU A 114 0.93 -13.83 18.20
CA LEU A 114 0.79 -13.32 19.55
C LEU A 114 -0.10 -14.28 20.34
N PRO A 115 0.37 -14.79 21.49
CA PRO A 115 -0.48 -15.49 22.43
C PRO A 115 -1.67 -14.60 22.81
N PRO A 116 -2.87 -15.19 23.03
CA PRO A 116 -4.05 -14.45 23.45
C PRO A 116 -3.81 -13.50 24.63
N GLU A 117 -2.96 -13.89 25.57
CA GLU A 117 -2.63 -13.12 26.77
C GLU A 117 -1.92 -11.80 26.44
N LEU A 118 -0.99 -11.83 25.48
CA LEU A 118 -0.30 -10.61 25.03
C LEU A 118 -1.24 -9.71 24.24
N LEU A 119 -2.16 -10.30 23.47
CA LEU A 119 -3.14 -9.54 22.71
C LEU A 119 -4.13 -8.81 23.64
N THR A 120 -4.63 -9.50 24.66
CA THR A 120 -5.50 -8.91 25.69
C THR A 120 -4.75 -7.84 26.49
N ARG A 121 -3.45 -8.04 26.76
CA ARG A 121 -2.62 -7.00 27.39
C ARG A 121 -2.46 -5.76 26.51
N ILE A 122 -2.34 -5.92 25.19
CA ILE A 122 -2.35 -4.80 24.24
C ILE A 122 -3.71 -4.09 24.27
N PHE A 123 -4.82 -4.83 24.35
CA PHE A 123 -6.15 -4.24 24.47
C PHE A 123 -6.31 -3.40 25.74
N ALA A 124 -5.72 -3.81 26.86
CA ALA A 124 -5.76 -3.03 28.10
C ALA A 124 -5.16 -1.61 27.93
N PHE A 125 -4.08 -1.45 27.14
CA PHE A 125 -3.50 -0.12 26.86
C PHE A 125 -4.41 0.78 26.00
N THR A 126 -5.44 0.21 25.36
CA THR A 126 -6.41 0.99 24.59
C THR A 126 -7.60 1.46 25.43
N GLU A 127 -7.71 0.98 26.68
CA GLU A 127 -8.70 1.45 27.66
C GLU A 127 -8.47 2.93 28.01
N ASP A 128 -7.20 3.34 28.13
CA ASP A 128 -6.80 4.69 28.53
C ASP A 128 -7.18 5.78 27.50
N CYS A 129 -7.21 5.42 26.20
CA CYS A 129 -7.59 6.34 25.12
C CYS A 129 -9.08 6.73 25.10
N SER A 130 -9.92 6.07 25.91
CA SER A 130 -11.34 6.42 26.06
C SER A 130 -11.59 7.41 27.21
N THR A 131 -10.56 7.70 28.00
CA THR A 131 -10.66 8.69 29.08
C THR A 131 -10.55 10.11 28.50
N PRO A 132 -11.31 11.09 29.02
CA PRO A 132 -11.19 12.49 28.59
C PRO A 132 -9.85 13.16 28.92
N GLN A 133 -8.84 12.42 29.41
CA GLN A 133 -7.71 12.99 30.16
C GLN A 133 -6.34 12.99 29.46
N ASP A 134 -6.18 12.42 28.26
CA ASP A 134 -4.95 12.57 27.46
C ASP A 134 -5.16 13.65 26.37
N LYS A 135 -4.82 14.92 26.62
CA LYS A 135 -3.49 15.52 26.47
C LYS A 135 -2.82 15.29 25.10
N ASP A 136 -3.53 15.61 24.03
CA ASP A 136 -2.93 16.30 22.88
C ASP A 136 -3.90 17.37 22.40
N LYS A 137 -3.56 18.64 22.67
CA LYS A 137 -4.39 19.82 22.38
C LYS A 137 -4.45 20.19 20.90
N ASP A 138 -3.83 19.42 20.01
CA ASP A 138 -3.48 19.92 18.68
C ASP A 138 -4.19 19.21 17.51
N ARG A 139 -5.13 18.29 17.79
CA ARG A 139 -5.93 17.65 16.74
C ARG A 139 -7.42 17.71 17.03
N TYR A 140 -8.00 18.77 16.47
CA TYR A 140 -9.42 19.04 16.26
C TYR A 140 -10.18 19.67 17.43
N ASN A 141 -10.66 20.85 17.10
CA ASN A 141 -11.52 21.80 17.81
C ASN A 141 -12.85 21.18 18.29
N GLU A 142 -12.79 20.29 19.27
CA GLU A 142 -14.00 19.81 19.95
C GLU A 142 -13.72 19.55 21.42
N ASN A 143 -14.22 20.43 22.28
CA ASN A 143 -14.10 20.38 23.74
C ASN A 143 -14.92 19.21 24.37
N GLN A 144 -15.09 18.08 23.67
CA GLN A 144 -15.90 16.97 24.14
C GLN A 144 -15.20 15.62 23.91
N PRO A 145 -15.21 14.74 24.92
CA PRO A 145 -14.72 13.38 24.74
C PRO A 145 -15.56 12.65 23.68
N PRO A 146 -14.94 11.83 22.83
CA PRO A 146 -15.66 11.05 21.84
C PRO A 146 -16.67 10.09 22.51
N SER A 147 -17.79 9.86 21.83
CA SER A 147 -18.82 8.91 22.29
C SER A 147 -18.30 7.47 22.22
N SER A 148 -18.51 6.69 23.28
CA SER A 148 -18.14 5.26 23.28
C SER A 148 -19.06 4.41 22.39
N LEU A 149 -20.12 5.00 21.86
CA LEU A 149 -21.10 4.36 20.98
C LEU A 149 -20.75 4.51 19.48
N ASP A 150 -19.63 5.14 19.17
CA ASP A 150 -19.06 5.18 17.83
C ASP A 150 -18.42 3.83 17.49
N SER A 151 -18.99 3.12 16.52
CA SER A 151 -18.50 1.81 16.09
C SER A 151 -17.14 1.85 15.41
N SER A 152 -16.67 3.03 14.97
CA SER A 152 -15.34 3.18 14.38
C SER A 152 -14.22 3.31 15.43
N ARG A 153 -14.59 3.49 16.70
CA ARG A 153 -13.67 3.70 17.83
C ARG A 153 -13.59 2.49 18.75
N MET A 154 -12.68 2.58 19.70
CA MET A 154 -12.56 1.64 20.80
C MET A 154 -13.82 1.63 21.67
N PRO A 155 -14.26 0.47 22.20
CA PRO A 155 -13.68 -0.86 22.03
C PRO A 155 -14.13 -1.60 20.74
N TRP A 156 -15.07 -1.03 19.98
CA TRP A 156 -15.70 -1.68 18.81
C TRP A 156 -14.72 -2.00 17.68
N ALA A 157 -13.73 -1.14 17.46
CA ALA A 157 -12.72 -1.30 16.43
C ALA A 157 -11.93 -2.62 16.59
N LEU A 158 -11.58 -3.03 17.83
CA LEU A 158 -10.89 -4.30 18.07
C LEU A 158 -11.72 -5.50 17.61
N ALA A 159 -13.02 -5.46 17.90
CA ALA A 159 -13.94 -6.55 17.55
C ALA A 159 -14.22 -6.64 16.04
N GLN A 160 -13.71 -5.71 15.23
CA GLN A 160 -13.86 -5.70 13.77
C GLN A 160 -12.62 -6.21 13.03
N VAL A 161 -11.47 -6.36 13.70
CA VAL A 161 -10.21 -6.74 13.04
C VAL A 161 -10.23 -8.17 12.52
N CYS A 162 -10.47 -9.16 13.38
CA CYS A 162 -10.59 -10.57 12.99
C CYS A 162 -11.39 -11.37 14.03
N ARG A 163 -11.65 -12.66 13.76
CA ARG A 163 -12.40 -13.54 14.68
C ARG A 163 -11.71 -13.70 16.04
N LEU A 164 -10.38 -13.84 16.07
CA LEU A 164 -9.61 -13.97 17.32
C LEU A 164 -9.74 -12.71 18.18
N TRP A 165 -9.54 -11.54 17.58
CA TRP A 165 -9.65 -10.26 18.29
C TRP A 165 -11.07 -10.05 18.81
N ARG A 166 -12.09 -10.37 17.99
CA ARG A 166 -13.49 -10.34 18.44
C ARG A 166 -13.73 -11.21 19.66
N ASN A 167 -13.29 -12.47 19.63
CA ASN A 167 -13.49 -13.38 20.76
C ASN A 167 -12.80 -12.86 22.02
N LEU A 168 -11.57 -12.35 21.91
CA LEU A 168 -10.83 -11.80 23.04
C LEU A 168 -11.43 -10.49 23.56
N SER A 169 -11.86 -9.59 22.67
CA SER A 169 -12.54 -8.36 23.08
C SER A 169 -13.84 -8.66 23.81
N LEU A 170 -14.63 -9.63 23.34
CA LEU A 170 -15.87 -10.05 24.01
C LEU A 170 -15.62 -10.76 25.34
N ALA A 171 -14.51 -11.51 25.45
CA ALA A 171 -14.11 -12.21 26.67
C ALA A 171 -13.39 -11.31 27.69
N THR A 172 -13.22 -10.01 27.39
CA THR A 172 -12.52 -9.05 28.27
C THR A 172 -13.50 -7.94 28.69
N PRO A 173 -14.23 -8.11 29.81
CA PRO A 173 -15.26 -7.16 30.24
C PRO A 173 -14.74 -5.75 30.54
N SER A 174 -13.48 -5.61 30.98
CA SER A 174 -12.87 -4.32 31.31
C SER A 174 -12.85 -3.35 30.12
N LEU A 175 -12.72 -3.87 28.89
CA LEU A 175 -12.74 -3.05 27.67
C LEU A 175 -14.07 -2.32 27.46
N TRP A 176 -15.17 -2.86 28.00
CA TRP A 176 -16.51 -2.33 27.79
C TRP A 176 -16.96 -1.41 28.93
N ARG A 177 -16.11 -1.17 29.94
CA ARG A 177 -16.46 -0.41 31.16
C ARG A 177 -16.72 1.09 30.93
N PHE A 178 -16.06 1.68 29.93
CA PHE A 178 -16.08 3.13 29.69
C PHE A 178 -17.23 3.52 28.79
N VAL A 179 -18.31 4.04 29.38
CA VAL A 179 -19.52 4.45 28.66
C VAL A 179 -19.53 5.97 28.57
N SER A 180 -19.31 6.50 27.36
CA SER A 180 -19.38 7.94 27.07
C SER A 180 -20.57 8.21 26.16
N VAL A 181 -21.55 8.94 26.68
CA VAL A 181 -22.76 9.32 25.93
C VAL A 181 -22.72 10.82 25.65
N THR A 182 -22.61 11.18 24.37
CA THR A 182 -22.60 12.57 23.93
C THR A 182 -23.93 12.91 23.24
N SER A 183 -24.59 13.99 23.68
CA SER A 183 -25.88 14.47 23.16
C SER A 183 -25.81 15.17 21.78
N LYS A 184 -24.86 14.84 20.90
CA LYS A 184 -24.75 15.51 19.59
C LYS A 184 -25.93 15.26 18.65
N VAL A 185 -26.72 14.22 18.91
CA VAL A 185 -27.95 13.92 18.13
C VAL A 185 -29.04 14.99 18.36
N PHE A 186 -28.92 15.79 19.42
CA PHE A 186 -29.83 16.91 19.71
C PHE A 186 -29.24 18.27 19.33
N GLU A 187 -28.04 18.31 18.73
CA GLU A 187 -27.51 19.56 18.18
C GLU A 187 -28.35 19.92 16.96
N GLN A 188 -29.35 20.77 17.18
CA GLN A 188 -30.03 21.51 16.12
C GLN A 188 -28.94 22.19 15.28
N SER A 189 -28.71 21.69 14.06
CA SER A 189 -28.11 22.50 13.02
C SER A 189 -29.01 23.73 12.82
N ASP A 190 -28.43 24.91 12.63
CA ASP A 190 -29.15 26.14 12.27
C ASP A 190 -30.03 25.95 11.00
N ASP A 191 -29.80 24.85 10.28
CA ASP A 191 -30.40 24.38 9.03
C ASP A 191 -31.50 23.29 9.23
N GLY A 192 -31.76 22.87 10.48
CA GLY A 192 -33.01 22.20 10.88
C GLY A 192 -33.31 20.74 10.50
N TYR A 193 -32.44 19.98 9.81
CA TYR A 193 -32.72 18.56 9.51
C TYR A 193 -31.50 17.63 9.61
N ILE A 194 -31.48 16.77 10.64
CA ILE A 194 -30.69 15.53 10.61
C ILE A 194 -31.55 14.45 9.97
N GLU A 195 -31.33 14.19 8.68
CA GLU A 195 -31.95 13.07 7.98
C GLU A 195 -31.59 11.75 8.71
N ASN A 196 -32.60 10.93 9.04
CA ASN A 196 -32.46 9.65 9.77
C ASN A 196 -32.05 9.71 11.25
N ALA A 197 -32.34 10.81 11.97
CA ALA A 197 -32.15 10.89 13.43
C ALA A 197 -32.71 9.67 14.23
N PRO A 198 -33.89 9.09 13.91
CA PRO A 198 -34.39 7.90 14.61
C PRO A 198 -33.47 6.67 14.46
N GLY A 199 -32.89 6.46 13.27
CA GLY A 199 -31.99 5.33 13.01
C GLY A 199 -30.66 5.46 13.76
N ILE A 200 -30.16 6.69 13.89
CA ILE A 200 -28.94 6.99 14.67
C ILE A 200 -29.17 6.70 16.16
N ILE A 201 -30.31 7.16 16.71
CA ILE A 201 -30.67 6.91 18.12
C ILE A 201 -30.80 5.41 18.36
N GLN A 202 -31.51 4.68 17.49
CA GLN A 202 -31.70 3.23 17.64
C GLN A 202 -30.37 2.47 17.60
N ALA A 203 -29.45 2.84 16.71
CA ALA A 203 -28.11 2.25 16.66
C ALA A 203 -27.29 2.55 17.92
N GLN A 204 -27.40 3.76 18.47
CA GLN A 204 -26.73 4.13 19.72
C GLN A 204 -27.31 3.36 20.92
N VAL A 205 -28.64 3.26 21.04
CA VAL A 205 -29.31 2.45 22.08
C VAL A 205 -28.86 0.99 22.00
N TYR A 206 -28.81 0.42 20.79
CA TYR A 206 -28.34 -0.95 20.58
C TYR A 206 -26.87 -1.15 20.98
N ARG A 207 -26.00 -0.21 20.65
CA ARG A 207 -24.59 -0.29 21.06
C ARG A 207 -24.41 -0.09 22.55
N LEU A 208 -25.20 0.80 23.16
CA LEU A 208 -25.21 1.01 24.59
C LEU A 208 -25.63 -0.27 25.32
N SER A 209 -26.72 -0.91 24.88
CA SER A 209 -27.17 -2.17 25.49
C SER A 209 -26.12 -3.28 25.36
N LEU A 210 -25.50 -3.41 24.19
CA LEU A 210 -24.39 -4.35 23.98
C LEU A 210 -23.18 -4.03 24.86
N GLN A 211 -22.82 -2.76 25.02
CA GLN A 211 -21.68 -2.36 25.85
C GLN A 211 -21.94 -2.68 27.33
N LEU A 212 -23.16 -2.38 27.82
CA LEU A 212 -23.59 -2.73 29.17
C LEU A 212 -23.57 -4.25 29.38
N GLN A 213 -24.10 -5.03 28.44
CA GLN A 213 -24.08 -6.49 28.51
C GLN A 213 -22.66 -7.05 28.56
N ARG A 214 -21.76 -6.54 27.71
CA ARG A 214 -20.38 -7.05 27.58
C ARG A 214 -19.48 -6.64 28.73
N SER A 215 -19.79 -5.52 29.41
CA SER A 215 -19.10 -5.13 30.64
C SER A 215 -19.33 -6.12 31.79
N GLY A 216 -20.34 -6.99 31.70
CA GLY A 216 -20.62 -8.01 32.72
C GLY A 216 -20.77 -7.40 34.11
N GLU A 217 -20.07 -7.97 35.10
CA GLU A 217 -20.02 -7.46 36.48
C GLU A 217 -18.97 -6.36 36.68
N TYR A 218 -18.19 -6.01 35.65
CA TYR A 218 -17.15 -5.00 35.78
C TYR A 218 -17.76 -3.61 36.09
N PRO A 219 -17.17 -2.84 37.04
CA PRO A 219 -17.63 -1.49 37.36
C PRO A 219 -17.62 -0.59 36.13
N LEU A 220 -18.70 0.17 35.92
CA LEU A 220 -18.81 1.09 34.80
C LEU A 220 -18.32 2.49 35.17
N ASP A 221 -17.57 3.11 34.26
CA ASP A 221 -17.26 4.53 34.29
C ASP A 221 -18.14 5.23 33.25
N VAL A 222 -19.12 6.00 33.73
CA VAL A 222 -20.11 6.66 32.88
C VAL A 222 -19.79 8.15 32.79
N PHE A 223 -19.53 8.62 31.57
CA PHE A 223 -19.35 10.03 31.25
C PHE A 223 -20.53 10.53 30.42
N SER A 224 -21.14 11.62 30.86
CA SER A 224 -22.21 12.29 30.12
C SER A 224 -21.81 13.73 29.85
N SER A 225 -21.70 14.10 28.58
CA SER A 225 -21.59 15.51 28.20
C SER A 225 -22.97 16.01 27.78
N VAL A 226 -23.61 16.77 28.66
CA VAL A 226 -24.84 17.51 28.38
C VAL A 226 -24.43 18.95 28.12
N ARG A 227 -24.59 19.46 26.89
CA ARG A 227 -24.57 20.92 26.69
C ARG A 227 -25.84 21.45 27.34
N ASN A 228 -25.71 22.36 28.30
CA ASN A 228 -26.83 23.07 28.92
C ASN A 228 -27.64 23.81 27.85
N SER A 229 -28.60 23.14 27.24
CA SER A 229 -29.69 23.80 26.54
C SER A 229 -30.74 24.10 27.60
N THR A 230 -31.20 25.35 27.65
CA THR A 230 -32.13 25.89 28.67
C THR A 230 -33.51 25.24 28.70
N ALA A 231 -33.73 24.18 27.93
CA ALA A 231 -34.88 23.29 28.01
C ALA A 231 -34.42 21.95 28.60
N GLY A 232 -35.06 21.49 29.69
CA GLY A 232 -34.73 20.28 30.44
C GLY A 232 -34.86 18.97 29.64
N ILE A 233 -34.01 18.78 28.63
CA ILE A 233 -33.92 17.55 27.85
C ILE A 233 -33.06 16.55 28.63
N VAL A 234 -33.74 15.67 29.36
CA VAL A 234 -33.13 14.49 29.95
C VAL A 234 -32.64 13.59 28.81
N ASN A 235 -31.34 13.35 28.71
CA ASN A 235 -30.80 12.46 27.68
C ASN A 235 -31.38 11.05 27.89
N PRO A 236 -32.18 10.51 26.95
CA PRO A 236 -32.89 9.24 27.11
C PRO A 236 -31.95 8.03 27.20
N LEU A 237 -30.67 8.19 26.85
CA LEU A 237 -29.67 7.14 27.00
C LEU A 237 -29.17 7.02 28.45
N LEU A 238 -29.32 8.08 29.27
CA LEU A 238 -28.92 8.05 30.69
C LEU A 238 -29.91 7.28 31.56
N SER A 239 -31.16 7.10 31.14
CA SER A 239 -32.11 6.23 31.84
C SER A 239 -31.77 4.74 31.70
N LEU A 240 -30.93 4.39 30.71
CA LEU A 240 -30.53 3.02 30.39
C LEU A 240 -29.23 2.57 31.09
N THR A 241 -28.50 3.48 31.75
CA THR A 241 -27.24 3.14 32.44
C THR A 241 -27.46 2.48 33.81
N ARG A 242 -28.71 2.34 34.25
CA ARG A 242 -29.07 1.59 35.46
C ARG A 242 -28.97 0.08 35.17
N LYS A 243 -27.85 -0.55 35.54
CA LYS A 243 -27.79 -2.01 35.65
C LYS A 243 -28.78 -2.43 36.74
N SER A 244 -29.87 -3.11 36.37
CA SER A 244 -30.69 -3.82 37.35
C SER A 244 -29.82 -4.92 37.95
N ALA A 245 -29.48 -4.80 39.23
CA ALA A 245 -28.93 -5.92 40.00
C ALA A 245 -30.02 -7.00 40.04
N ILE A 246 -29.78 -8.11 39.35
CA ILE A 246 -30.50 -9.37 39.54
C ILE A 246 -29.59 -10.26 40.37
#